data_AF-A0A524D6B2-F1
#
_entry.id   AF-A0A524D6B2-F1
#
_cell.length_a   1.000
_cell.length_b   1.000
_cell.length_c   1.000
_cell.angle_alpha   90.00
_cell.angle_beta   90.00
_cell.angle_gamma   90.00
#
_symmetry.space_group_name_H-M   'P 1'
#
loop_
_entity.id
_entity.type
_entity.pdbx_description
1 polymer ?
#
loop_
_entity_poly.entity_id
_entity_poly.type
_entity_poly.pdbx_seq_one_letter_code
_entity_poly.pdbx_strand_id
1 'polypeptide(L)' 'MNAKKKLELIDTILERKNEGSCLYCGGTLNGDLLGEDWDEMNPDTYCPYCGKDIDPYDEWDQVAVEAIEKVINDERFQP' A
#
# COMPACT_ATOMS: atom_id res chain seq x y z
N MET A 1 18.68 -4.45 2.90
CA MET A 1 18.21 -4.32 4.31
C MET A 1 18.63 -5.57 5.11
N ASN A 2 18.71 -5.50 6.45
CA ASN A 2 18.96 -6.71 7.25
C ASN A 2 17.68 -7.56 7.40
N ALA A 3 17.83 -8.84 7.77
CA ALA A 3 16.69 -9.77 7.87
C ALA A 3 15.60 -9.29 8.84
N LYS A 4 15.99 -8.74 10.00
CA LYS A 4 15.05 -8.18 10.97
C LYS A 4 14.18 -7.08 10.35
N LYS A 5 14.79 -6.16 9.61
CA LYS A 5 14.07 -5.03 8.99
C LYS A 5 13.16 -5.48 7.86
N LYS A 6 13.53 -6.53 7.12
CA LYS A 6 12.66 -7.14 6.10
C LYS A 6 11.41 -7.72 6.74
N LEU A 7 11.56 -8.49 7.82
CA LEU A 7 10.42 -9.07 8.55
C LEU A 7 9.48 -7.98 9.08
N GLU A 8 10.02 -6.92 9.70
CA GLU A 8 9.21 -5.78 10.17
C GLU A 8 8.37 -5.14 9.04
N LEU A 9 8.96 -4.95 7.85
CA LEU A 9 8.25 -4.36 6.71
C LEU A 9 7.19 -5.31 6.14
N ILE A 10 7.46 -6.62 6.11
CA ILE A 10 6.49 -7.64 5.67
C ILE A 10 5.28 -7.65 6.63
N ASP A 11 5.52 -7.65 7.94
CA ASP A 11 4.44 -7.58 8.93
C ASP A 11 3.58 -6.32 8.73
N THR A 12 4.22 -5.16 8.52
CA THR A 12 3.51 -3.90 8.21
C THR A 12 2.68 -3.98 6.93
N ILE A 13 3.17 -4.63 5.87
CA ILE A 13 2.40 -4.82 4.62
C ILE A 13 1.17 -5.67 4.88
N LEU A 14 1.30 -6.74 5.68
CA LEU A 14 0.18 -7.62 6.02
C LEU A 14 -0.87 -6.92 6.90
N GLU A 15 -0.45 -6.08 7.84
CA GLU A 15 -1.36 -5.25 8.64
C GLU A 15 -2.15 -4.29 7.76
N ARG A 16 -1.47 -3.52 6.91
CA ARG A 16 -2.11 -2.56 5.98
C ARG A 16 -3.09 -3.23 5.02
N LYS A 17 -2.75 -4.41 4.54
CA LYS A 17 -3.63 -5.25 3.72
C LYS A 17 -4.94 -5.54 4.45
N ASN A 18 -4.90 -5.89 5.74
CA ASN A 18 -6.11 -6.19 6.51
C ASN A 18 -6.92 -4.93 6.83
N GLU A 19 -6.27 -3.79 6.93
CA GLU A 19 -6.89 -2.49 7.21
C GLU A 19 -7.49 -1.82 5.96
N GLY A 20 -7.12 -2.25 4.76
CA GLY A 20 -7.49 -1.59 3.51
C GLY A 20 -6.70 -0.30 3.22
N SER A 21 -5.55 -0.11 3.88
CA SER A 21 -4.71 1.06 3.68
C SER A 21 -3.63 0.82 2.62
N CYS A 22 -3.07 1.90 2.06
CA CYS A 22 -2.03 1.81 1.03
C CYS A 22 -0.85 0.94 1.50
N LEU A 23 -0.58 -0.16 0.79
CA LEU A 23 0.47 -1.12 1.17
C LEU A 23 1.87 -0.50 1.26
N TYR A 24 2.14 0.55 0.47
CA TYR A 24 3.45 1.18 0.36
C TYR A 24 3.72 2.20 1.47
N CYS A 25 2.84 3.19 1.65
CA CYS A 25 3.05 4.26 2.64
C CYS A 25 2.13 4.17 3.87
N GLY A 26 1.12 3.30 3.85
CA GLY A 26 0.10 3.18 4.91
C GLY A 26 -0.95 4.29 4.91
N GLY A 27 -0.94 5.16 3.90
CA GLY A 27 -1.94 6.22 3.76
C GLY A 27 -3.31 5.68 3.37
N THR A 28 -4.35 6.41 3.73
CA THR A 28 -5.73 6.15 3.30
C THR A 28 -5.84 6.25 1.78
N LEU A 29 -6.61 5.35 1.16
CA LEU A 29 -6.91 5.38 -0.27
C LEU A 29 -8.04 6.38 -0.54
N ASN A 30 -8.11 6.92 -1.75
CA ASN A 30 -9.04 7.98 -2.12
C ASN A 30 -10.49 7.58 -1.83
N GLY A 31 -10.89 6.34 -2.16
CA GLY A 31 -12.26 5.85 -1.97
C GLY A 31 -12.71 5.77 -0.51
N ASP A 32 -11.75 5.78 0.43
CA ASP A 32 -12.02 5.79 1.87
C ASP A 32 -12.01 7.21 2.48
N LEU A 33 -11.70 8.24 1.67
CA LEU A 33 -11.75 9.65 2.08
C LEU A 33 -13.20 10.18 2.06
N LEU A 34 -13.47 11.19 2.88
CA LEU A 34 -14.82 11.76 3.03
C LEU A 34 -14.81 13.27 2.80
N GLY A 35 -15.88 13.79 2.21
CA GLY A 35 -16.10 15.23 2.09
C GLY A 35 -15.09 15.90 1.14
N GLU A 36 -14.45 16.97 1.61
CA GLU A 36 -13.50 17.76 0.81
C GLU A 36 -12.15 17.05 0.59
N ASP A 37 -11.86 15.98 1.34
CA ASP A 37 -10.63 15.20 1.17
C ASP A 37 -10.71 14.20 0.01
N TRP A 38 -11.93 13.84 -0.43
CA TRP A 38 -12.13 12.95 -1.57
C TRP A 38 -11.86 13.69 -2.88
N ASP A 39 -10.96 13.15 -3.69
CA ASP A 39 -10.58 13.74 -4.98
C ASP A 39 -11.35 13.06 -6.13
N GLU A 40 -12.35 13.77 -6.65
CA GLU A 40 -13.16 13.35 -7.81
C GLU A 40 -12.34 13.07 -9.08
N MET A 41 -11.13 13.61 -9.20
CA MET A 41 -10.28 13.42 -10.38
C MET A 41 -9.45 12.14 -10.34
N ASN A 42 -9.41 11.44 -9.20
CA ASN A 42 -8.62 10.23 -8.99
C ASN A 42 -9.52 9.03 -8.67
N PRO A 43 -9.12 7.79 -9.06
CA PRO A 43 -9.90 6.60 -8.75
C PRO A 43 -9.89 6.31 -7.25
N ASP A 44 -10.88 5.55 -6.76
CA ASP A 44 -11.00 5.17 -5.35
C ASP A 44 -9.75 4.41 -4.83
N THR A 45 -9.07 3.74 -5.73
CA THR A 45 -7.88 2.92 -5.52
C THR A 45 -6.58 3.75 -5.41
N TYR A 46 -6.64 5.05 -5.72
CA TYR A 46 -5.48 5.93 -5.69
C TYR A 46 -5.09 6.34 -4.26
N CYS A 47 -3.80 6.28 -3.95
CA CYS A 47 -3.23 6.83 -2.72
C CYS A 47 -2.70 8.25 -2.96
N PRO A 48 -3.32 9.30 -2.39
CA PRO A 48 -2.88 10.68 -2.58
C PRO A 48 -1.54 11.01 -1.92
N TYR A 49 -1.10 10.19 -0.96
CA TYR A 49 0.14 10.43 -0.21
C TYR A 49 1.40 9.99 -0.96
N CYS A 50 1.35 8.85 -1.66
CA CYS A 50 2.51 8.31 -2.38
C CYS A 50 2.31 8.20 -3.90
N GLY A 51 1.13 8.59 -4.41
CA GLY A 51 0.80 8.59 -5.83
C GLY A 51 0.72 7.19 -6.46
N LYS A 52 0.47 6.17 -5.64
CA LYS A 52 0.28 4.79 -6.09
C LYS A 52 -1.18 4.49 -6.24
N ASP A 53 -1.53 3.87 -7.35
CA ASP A 53 -2.86 3.33 -7.58
C ASP A 53 -2.85 1.84 -7.24
N ILE A 54 -3.72 1.42 -6.32
CA ILE A 54 -3.77 0.07 -5.77
C ILE A 54 -5.23 -0.34 -5.58
N ASP A 55 -5.68 -1.33 -6.34
CA ASP A 55 -7.06 -1.79 -6.27
C ASP A 55 -7.27 -2.82 -5.14
N PRO A 56 -8.01 -2.46 -4.06
CA PRO A 56 -8.31 -3.39 -2.96
C PRO A 56 -9.39 -4.42 -3.28
N TYR A 57 -10.12 -4.26 -4.39
CA TYR A 57 -11.28 -5.08 -4.73
C TYR A 57 -10.99 -6.19 -5.74
N ASP A 58 -9.88 -6.10 -6.48
CA ASP A 58 -9.50 -7.11 -7.48
C ASP A 58 -8.19 -7.83 -7.12
N GLU A 59 -7.09 -7.10 -6.97
CA GLU A 59 -5.74 -7.69 -6.90
C GLU A 59 -5.05 -7.53 -5.53
N TRP A 60 -5.78 -7.20 -4.46
CA TRP A 60 -5.18 -6.80 -3.17
C TRP A 60 -4.19 -7.82 -2.58
N ASP A 61 -4.53 -9.11 -2.63
CA ASP A 61 -3.64 -10.19 -2.19
C ASP A 61 -2.39 -10.29 -3.06
N GLN A 62 -2.55 -10.12 -4.37
CA GLN A 62 -1.46 -10.17 -5.34
C GLN A 62 -0.52 -8.97 -5.18
N VAL A 63 -1.07 -7.75 -5.01
CA VAL A 63 -0.24 -6.56 -4.79
C VAL A 63 0.50 -6.62 -3.45
N ALA A 64 -0.10 -7.22 -2.41
CA ALA A 64 0.60 -7.47 -1.15
C ALA A 64 1.80 -8.42 -1.34
N VAL A 65 1.63 -9.49 -2.14
CA VAL A 65 2.74 -10.39 -2.50
C VAL A 65 3.83 -9.64 -3.28
N GLU A 66 3.48 -8.84 -4.29
CA GLU A 66 4.45 -8.05 -5.05
C GLU A 66 5.21 -7.03 -4.19
N ALA A 67 4.53 -6.41 -3.22
CA ALA A 67 5.16 -5.50 -2.27
C ALA A 67 6.17 -6.25 -1.36
N ILE A 68 5.81 -7.44 -0.90
CA ILE A 68 6.70 -8.32 -0.12
C ILE A 68 7.89 -8.77 -0.97
N GLU A 69 7.69 -9.14 -2.24
CA GLU A 69 8.78 -9.51 -3.15
C GLU A 69 9.79 -8.38 -3.33
N LYS A 70 9.34 -7.13 -3.45
CA LYS A 70 10.23 -5.95 -3.51
C LYS A 70 11.06 -5.81 -2.22
N VAL A 71 10.46 -6.02 -1.05
CA VAL A 71 11.17 -6.02 0.24
C VAL A 71 12.19 -7.16 0.33
N ILE A 72 11.84 -8.37 -0.14
CA ILE A 72 12.73 -9.53 -0.14
C ILE A 72 13.93 -9.29 -1.07
N ASN A 73 13.71 -8.74 -2.26
CA ASN A 73 14.73 -8.54 -3.28
C ASN A 73 15.56 -7.25 -3.10
N ASP A 74 15.28 -6.45 -2.07
CA ASP A 74 15.93 -5.13 -1.86
C ASP A 74 15.83 -4.21 -3.10
N GLU A 75 14.78 -4.39 -3.92
CA GLU A 75 14.47 -3.44 -4.99
C GLU A 75 14.05 -2.10 -4.37
N ARG A 76 14.08 -1.01 -5.15
CA ARG A 76 13.78 0.35 -4.64
C ARG A 76 12.36 0.43 -4.05
N PHE A 77 12.25 0.08 -2.78
CA PHE A 77 11.07 0.21 -1.95
C PHE A 77 11.43 1.29 -0.92
N GLN A 78 10.83 2.46 -1.06
CA GLN A 78 10.90 3.48 -0.02
C GLN A 78 9.57 3.43 0.75
N PRO A 79 9.62 3.19 2.08
CA PRO A 79 8.44 3.19 2.93
C PRO A 79 7.83 4.59 3.07
#